data_AF-A0A354GF08-F1
#
_entry.id   AF-A0A354GF08-F1
#
_cell.length_a   1.000
_cell.length_b   1.000
_cell.length_c   1.000
_cell.angle_alpha   90.00
_cell.angle_beta   90.00
_cell.angle_gamma   90.00
#
_symmetry.space_group_name_H-M   'P 1'
#
loop_
_entity.id
_entity.type
_entity.pdbx_description
1 polymer ?
#
loop_
_entity_poly.entity_id
_entity_poly.type
_entity_poly.pdbx_seq_one_letter_code
_entity_poly.pdbx_strand_id
1 'polypeptide(L)' 'QKRLLDLLNEIEFAEIQKYKAPTDNHSTDRAKQAEFLLIKGGNKYKSSIFDDGNPPHELKKIINAMMSCVK' A
#
# COMPACT_ATOMS: atom_id res chain seq x y z
N GLN A 1 -13.94 -13.33 9.28
CA GLN A 1 -13.50 -12.31 8.32
C GLN A 1 -12.71 -11.26 9.09
N LYS A 2 -11.38 -11.16 8.91
CA LYS A 2 -10.65 -9.97 9.38
C LYS A 2 -11.19 -8.79 8.59
N ARG A 3 -11.78 -7.81 9.27
CA ARG A 3 -12.38 -6.64 8.61
C ARG A 3 -11.21 -5.77 8.16
N LEU A 4 -11.32 -5.12 7.01
CA LEU A 4 -10.29 -4.21 6.46
C LEU A 4 -9.76 -3.21 7.52
N LEU A 5 -10.63 -2.82 8.46
CA LEU A 5 -10.33 -1.98 9.62
C LEU A 5 -9.28 -2.58 10.57
N ASP A 6 -9.25 -3.90 10.75
CA ASP A 6 -8.27 -4.57 11.60
C ASP A 6 -6.87 -4.48 10.96
N LEU A 7 -6.79 -4.71 9.64
CA LEU A 7 -5.56 -4.56 8.88
C LEU A 7 -5.07 -3.11 8.86
N LEU A 8 -5.99 -2.14 8.84
CA LEU A 8 -5.63 -0.73 8.98
C LEU A 8 -5.00 -0.45 10.35
N ASN A 9 -5.50 -1.03 11.44
CA ASN A 9 -4.93 -0.79 12.77
C ASN A 9 -3.56 -1.44 12.96
N GLU A 10 -3.22 -2.47 12.19
CA GLU A 10 -1.90 -3.13 12.20
C GLU A 10 -0.83 -2.30 11.44
N ILE A 11 -1.22 -1.29 10.65
CA ILE A 11 -0.29 -0.49 9.84
C ILE A 11 0.10 0.81 10.55
N GLU A 12 1.40 1.09 10.62
CA GLU A 12 1.94 2.34 11.14
C GLU A 12 1.91 3.43 10.06
N PHE A 13 0.74 4.07 9.89
CA PHE A 13 0.52 5.06 8.83
C PHE A 13 1.44 6.27 8.84
N ALA A 14 1.97 6.65 10.01
CA ALA A 14 2.94 7.74 10.12
C ALA A 14 4.22 7.47 9.29
N GLU A 15 4.54 6.20 9.08
CA GLU A 15 5.77 5.74 8.44
C GLU A 15 5.51 5.19 7.03
N ILE A 16 4.29 5.32 6.50
CA ILE A 16 3.88 4.71 5.23
C ILE A 16 4.72 5.16 4.02
N GLN A 17 5.24 6.39 4.09
CA GLN A 17 6.15 6.94 3.09
C GLN A 17 7.51 6.23 3.07
N LYS A 18 7.91 5.61 4.17
CA LYS A 18 9.20 4.90 4.32
C LYS A 18 9.10 3.43 3.93
N TYR A 19 7.90 2.90 3.73
CA TYR A 19 7.72 1.53 3.27
C TYR A 19 8.26 1.39 1.85
N LYS A 20 9.25 0.52 1.69
CA LYS A 20 9.91 0.28 0.41
C LYS A 20 9.34 -0.97 -0.24
N ALA A 21 9.21 -0.91 -1.56
CA ALA A 21 8.98 -2.12 -2.33
C ALA A 21 10.12 -3.12 -2.04
N PRO A 22 9.85 -4.43 -1.96
CA PRO A 22 10.85 -5.42 -1.57
C PRO A 22 11.93 -5.65 -2.65
N THR A 23 11.81 -5.01 -3.83
CA THR A 23 12.82 -5.05 -4.88
C THR A 23 13.02 -3.66 -5.49
N ASP A 24 14.28 -3.28 -5.73
CA ASP A 24 14.64 -2.04 -6.41
C ASP A 24 14.55 -2.13 -7.96
N ASN A 25 13.82 -3.12 -8.49
CA ASN A 25 13.72 -3.39 -9.94
C ASN A 25 12.73 -2.47 -10.66
N HIS A 26 12.58 -1.23 -10.18
CA HIS A 26 11.75 -0.18 -10.78
C HIS A 26 12.27 0.34 -12.12
N SER A 27 13.46 -0.09 -12.54
CA SER A 27 14.18 0.40 -13.73
C SER A 27 13.86 -0.35 -15.02
N THR A 28 12.79 -1.14 -15.07
CA THR A 28 12.32 -1.73 -16.33
C THR A 28 11.16 -0.92 -16.87
N ASP A 29 11.20 -0.58 -18.17
CA ASP A 29 10.22 0.23 -18.93
C ASP A 29 8.81 -0.44 -19.03
N ARG A 30 8.50 -1.35 -18.12
CA ARG A 30 7.32 -2.23 -18.10
C ARG A 30 6.60 -2.26 -16.75
N ALA A 31 7.16 -1.65 -15.70
CA ALA A 31 6.56 -1.66 -14.37
C ALA A 31 5.41 -0.65 -14.26
N LYS A 32 4.23 -1.09 -13.82
CA LYS A 32 3.09 -0.19 -13.55
C LYS A 32 3.35 0.51 -12.23
N GLN A 33 3.43 1.83 -12.25
CA GLN A 33 3.58 2.61 -11.03
C GLN A 33 2.23 2.74 -10.31
N ALA A 34 2.25 2.55 -9.00
CA ALA A 34 1.10 2.70 -8.12
C ALA A 34 1.46 3.56 -6.90
N GLU A 35 0.44 4.14 -6.31
CA GLU A 35 0.51 4.94 -5.10
C GLU A 35 -0.67 4.61 -4.19
N PHE A 36 -0.43 4.57 -2.89
CA PHE A 36 -1.48 4.35 -1.89
C PHE A 36 -1.72 5.62 -1.07
N LEU A 37 -2.98 6.05 -1.02
CA LEU A 37 -3.44 7.19 -0.22
C LEU A 37 -4.52 6.74 0.76
N LEU A 38 -4.30 6.99 2.05
CA LEU A 38 -5.30 6.83 3.10
C LEU A 38 -5.71 8.19 3.65
N ILE A 39 -7.02 8.40 3.80
CA ILE A 39 -7.60 9.57 4.45
C ILE A 39 -8.36 9.10 5.70
N LYS A 40 -7.91 9.51 6.88
CA LYS A 40 -8.52 9.13 8.17
C LYS A 40 -8.61 10.35 9.08
N GLY A 41 -9.84 10.73 9.46
CA GLY A 41 -10.06 11.85 10.40
C GLY A 41 -9.48 13.19 9.92
N GLY A 42 -9.41 13.43 8.61
CA GLY A 42 -8.80 14.63 8.01
C GLY A 42 -7.29 14.52 7.75
N ASN A 43 -6.61 13.54 8.34
CA ASN A 43 -5.20 13.28 8.08
C ASN A 43 -5.04 12.47 6.79
N LYS A 44 -4.05 12.84 5.97
CA LYS A 44 -3.69 12.16 4.73
C LYS A 44 -2.36 11.45 4.91
N TYR A 45 -2.35 10.15 4.65
CA TYR A 45 -1.15 9.31 4.70
C TYR A 45 -0.90 8.77 3.30
N LYS A 46 0.24 9.12 2.73
CA LYS A 46 0.58 8.84 1.34
C LYS A 46 1.85 8.00 1.29
N SER A 47 1.80 6.87 0.59
CA SER A 47 2.98 6.04 0.38
C SER A 47 3.93 6.68 -0.63
N SER A 48 5.17 6.20 -0.65
CA SER A 48 6.03 6.38 -1.82
C SER A 48 5.43 5.67 -3.04
N ILE A 49 5.82 6.10 -4.24
CA ILE A 49 5.45 5.41 -5.49
C ILE A 49 6.16 4.04 -5.50
N PHE A 50 5.42 3.00 -5.87
CA PHE A 50 5.93 1.63 -5.94
C PHE A 50 5.47 0.93 -7.22
N ASP A 51 6.06 -0.21 -7.54
CA ASP A 51 5.59 -1.09 -8.61
C ASP A 51 4.32 -1.82 -8.14
N ASP A 52 3.21 -1.66 -8.85
CA ASP A 52 1.92 -2.32 -8.58
C ASP A 52 2.06 -3.85 -8.56
N GLY A 53 2.97 -4.40 -9.36
CA GLY A 53 3.29 -5.83 -9.35
C GLY A 53 4.03 -6.28 -8.08
N ASN A 54 4.65 -5.34 -7.36
CA ASN A 54 5.43 -5.63 -6.17
C ASN A 54 5.29 -4.53 -5.09
N PRO A 55 4.11 -4.38 -4.47
CA PRO A 55 3.88 -3.37 -3.45
C PRO A 55 4.73 -3.63 -2.19
N PRO A 56 4.95 -2.60 -1.34
CA PRO A 56 5.60 -2.77 -0.04
C PRO A 56 4.94 -3.86 0.80
N HIS A 57 5.73 -4.61 1.57
CA HIS A 57 5.26 -5.80 2.28
C HIS A 57 4.11 -5.48 3.26
N GLU A 58 4.24 -4.35 3.94
CA GLU A 58 3.30 -3.79 4.90
C GLU A 58 1.95 -3.44 4.22
N LEU A 59 1.99 -2.97 2.98
CA LEU A 59 0.80 -2.56 2.22
C LEU A 59 0.17 -3.69 1.42
N LYS A 60 0.91 -4.75 1.11
CA LYS A 60 0.42 -5.87 0.28
C LYS A 60 -0.85 -6.51 0.86
N LYS A 61 -0.91 -6.72 2.18
CA LYS A 61 -2.07 -7.33 2.84
C LYS A 61 -3.31 -6.47 2.70
N ILE A 62 -3.19 -5.15 2.90
CA ILE A 62 -4.32 -4.24 2.83
C ILE A 62 -4.77 -4.01 1.40
N ILE A 63 -3.84 -3.85 0.46
CA ILE A 63 -4.15 -3.71 -0.98
C ILE A 63 -4.94 -4.92 -1.47
N ASN A 64 -4.49 -6.13 -1.15
CA ASN A 64 -5.22 -7.35 -1.52
C ASN A 64 -6.62 -7.42 -0.90
N ALA A 65 -6.76 -7.02 0.37
CA ALA A 65 -8.05 -6.97 1.03
C ALA A 65 -8.99 -5.94 0.36
N MET A 66 -8.49 -4.74 0.04
CA MET A 66 -9.27 -3.72 -0.68
C MET A 66 -9.72 -4.22 -2.06
N MET A 67 -8.82 -4.79 -2.85
CA MET A 67 -9.15 -5.34 -4.17
C MET A 67 -10.19 -6.46 -4.11
N SER A 68 -10.23 -7.22 -3.01
CA SER A 68 -11.26 -8.24 -2.81
C SER A 68 -12.66 -7.67 -2.58
N CYS A 69 -12.76 -6.42 -2.09
CA CYS A 69 -14.02 -5.73 -1.87
C CYS A 69 -14.59 -5.04 -3.12
N VAL A 70 -13.79 -4.90 -4.19
CA VAL A 70 -14.15 -4.20 -5.44
C VAL A 70 -14.63 -5.20 -6.52
N LYS A 71 -14.91 -6.45 -6.15
CA LYS A 71 -15.52 -7.44 -7.05
C LYS A 71 -17.04 -7.37 -7.08
#